data_AF-A0A1A8CY19-F1
#
_entry.id   AF-A0A1A8CY19-F1
#
_cell.length_a   1.000
_cell.length_b   1.000
_cell.length_c   1.000
_cell.angle_alpha   90.00
_cell.angle_beta   90.00
_cell.angle_gamma   90.00
#
_symmetry.space_group_name_H-M   'P 1'
#
loop_
_entity.id
_entity.type
_entity.pdbx_description
1 polymer ?
#
loop_
_entity_poly.entity_id
_entity_poly.type
_entity_poly.pdbx_seq_one_letter_code
_entity_poly.pdbx_strand_id
1 'polypeptide(L)'
;QRECVPGCPAECESCVNSESCTRCRPGLYQLSGRCYHVCPDDYEPNEELMECTPQVHCEVGEWSEWSPCSKSGRTCGFKRGQETRTRQVLQYPSPFGKPC
;
A
#
# COMPACT_ATOMS: atom_id res chain seq x y z
N GLN A 1 33.63 -22.51 13.23
CA GLN A 1 32.67 -23.28 14.05
C GLN A 1 31.32 -23.12 13.38
N ARG A 2 30.73 -24.19 12.83
CA ARG A 2 29.38 -24.13 12.26
C ARG A 2 28.43 -24.50 13.39
N GLU A 3 27.84 -23.51 14.04
CA GLU A 3 26.88 -23.73 15.11
C GLU A 3 25.54 -24.10 14.46
N CYS A 4 25.05 -25.31 14.74
CA CYS A 4 23.72 -25.74 14.30
C CYS A 4 22.68 -24.86 15.00
N VAL A 5 21.92 -24.08 14.22
CA VAL A 5 20.78 -23.33 14.74
C VAL A 5 19.81 -24.33 15.39
N PRO A 6 19.39 -24.12 16.64
CA PRO A 6 18.49 -25.03 17.35
C PRO A 6 17.08 -24.92 16.76
N GLY A 7 16.87 -25.50 15.58
CA GLY A 7 15.62 -25.49 14.84
C GLY A 7 15.22 -24.12 14.28
N CYS A 8 14.69 -24.09 13.06
CA CYS A 8 13.97 -22.92 12.57
C CYS A 8 12.57 -22.87 13.18
N PRO A 9 11.94 -21.68 13.23
CA PRO A 9 10.52 -21.55 13.57
C PRO A 9 9.63 -22.51 12.79
N ALA A 10 8.47 -22.88 13.32
CA ALA A 10 7.59 -23.90 12.73
C ALA A 10 7.11 -23.52 11.31
N GLU A 11 6.99 -22.22 11.04
CA GLU A 11 6.52 -21.63 9.79
C GLU A 11 7.67 -21.37 8.80
N CYS A 12 8.90 -21.71 9.18
CA CYS A 12 10.12 -21.37 8.46
C CYS A 12 10.84 -22.62 7.92
N GLU A 13 11.27 -22.59 6.65
CA GLU A 13 12.07 -23.64 6.02
C GLU A 13 13.57 -23.45 6.27
N SER A 14 14.05 -22.21 6.13
CA SER A 14 15.44 -21.86 6.37
C SER A 14 15.53 -20.56 7.14
N CYS A 15 16.43 -20.49 8.12
CA CYS A 15 16.59 -19.37 9.03
C CYS A 15 18.07 -19.07 9.29
N VAL A 16 18.38 -17.82 9.63
CA VAL A 16 19.72 -17.41 10.09
C VAL A 16 19.94 -17.84 11.53
N ASN A 17 18.89 -17.73 12.35
CA ASN A 17 18.84 -18.10 13.76
C ASN A 17 17.38 -18.46 14.12
N SER A 18 17.11 -18.78 15.38
CA SER A 18 15.76 -19.17 15.83
C SER A 18 14.70 -18.05 15.76
N GLU A 19 15.06 -16.81 15.43
CA GLU A 19 14.15 -15.66 15.35
C GLU A 19 13.99 -15.10 13.93
N SER A 20 14.99 -15.29 13.07
CA SER A 20 15.08 -14.68 11.74
C SER A 20 15.02 -15.72 10.63
N CYS A 21 13.85 -15.82 10.01
CA CYS A 21 13.57 -16.66 8.85
C CYS A 21 14.03 -16.01 7.54
N THR A 22 14.65 -16.81 6.68
CA THR A 22 15.08 -16.41 5.32
C THR A 22 14.22 -17.03 4.23
N ARG A 23 13.49 -18.12 4.52
CA ARG A 23 12.51 -18.72 3.60
C ARG A 23 11.36 -19.31 4.38
N CYS A 24 10.16 -18.82 4.09
CA CYS A 24 8.92 -19.34 4.66
C CYS A 24 8.48 -20.63 3.97
N ARG A 25 7.68 -21.44 4.67
CA ARG A 25 7.02 -22.59 4.02
C ARG A 25 6.02 -22.11 2.95
N PRO A 26 5.69 -22.94 1.95
CA PRO A 26 4.72 -22.61 0.91
C PRO A 26 3.38 -22.14 1.49
N GLY A 27 2.83 -21.07 0.92
CA GLY A 27 1.56 -20.47 1.35
C GLY A 27 1.69 -19.51 2.54
N LEU A 28 2.92 -19.12 2.90
CA LEU A 28 3.21 -18.08 3.89
C LEU A 28 3.95 -16.91 3.23
N TYR A 29 3.73 -15.72 3.77
CA TYR A 29 4.37 -14.50 3.31
C TYR A 29 5.45 -14.06 4.30
N GLN A 30 6.64 -13.77 3.80
CA GLN A 30 7.72 -13.27 4.64
C GLN A 30 7.56 -11.76 4.91
N LEU A 31 7.77 -11.35 6.15
CA LEU A 31 7.89 -9.95 6.56
C LEU A 31 8.86 -9.83 7.73
N SER A 32 9.91 -9.01 7.56
CA SER A 32 10.90 -8.71 8.61
C SER A 32 11.48 -9.97 9.28
N GLY A 33 11.78 -11.01 8.50
CA GLY A 33 12.33 -12.27 9.00
C GLY A 33 11.31 -13.17 9.70
N ARG A 34 10.02 -12.90 9.61
CA ARG A 34 8.94 -13.76 10.12
C ARG A 34 8.01 -14.16 8.99
N CYS A 35 7.30 -15.26 9.19
CA CYS A 35 6.36 -15.80 8.22
C CYS A 35 4.94 -15.63 8.72
N TYR A 36 4.05 -15.18 7.84
CA TYR A 36 2.65 -14.89 8.17
C TYR A 36 1.72 -15.62 7.21
N HIS A 37 0.65 -16.21 7.75
CA HIS A 37 -0.44 -16.76 6.94
C HIS A 37 -1.30 -15.66 6.31
N VAL A 38 -1.40 -14.52 6.99
CA VAL A 38 -2.09 -13.30 6.53
C VAL A 38 -1.20 -12.13 6.90
N CYS A 39 -0.94 -11.23 5.95
CA CYS A 39 -0.10 -10.07 6.20
C CYS A 39 -0.70 -9.16 7.28
N PRO A 40 0.13 -8.58 8.17
CA PRO A 40 -0.31 -7.62 9.18
C PRO A 40 -0.94 -6.35 8.59
N ASP A 41 -1.54 -5.53 9.45
CA ASP A 41 -2.09 -4.21 9.07
C ASP A 41 -1.05 -3.36 8.33
N ASP A 42 -1.53 -2.60 7.34
CA ASP A 42 -0.72 -1.79 6.42
C ASP A 42 0.19 -2.58 5.46
N TYR A 43 0.10 -3.91 5.43
CA TYR A 43 0.77 -4.76 4.45
C TYR A 43 -0.23 -5.57 3.61
N GLU A 44 0.19 -5.97 2.41
CA GLU A 44 -0.58 -6.79 1.48
C GLU A 44 0.26 -7.97 0.96
N PRO A 45 -0.37 -9.11 0.63
CA PRO A 45 0.33 -10.27 0.09
C PRO A 45 0.81 -10.00 -1.33
N ASN A 46 2.10 -10.23 -1.56
CA ASN A 46 2.66 -10.30 -2.91
C ASN A 46 2.89 -11.76 -3.30
N GLU A 47 2.05 -12.28 -4.19
CA GLU A 47 2.11 -13.67 -4.67
C GLU A 47 3.39 -14.00 -5.45
N GLU A 48 3.97 -13.02 -6.15
CA GLU A 48 5.17 -13.25 -6.96
C GLU A 48 6.40 -13.44 -6.09
N LEU A 49 6.49 -12.68 -5.00
CA LEU A 49 7.64 -12.72 -4.09
C LEU A 49 7.40 -13.61 -2.85
N MET A 50 6.16 -14.02 -2.59
CA MET A 50 5.74 -14.64 -1.32
C MET A 50 6.16 -13.81 -0.10
N GLU A 51 5.94 -12.49 -0.20
CA GLU A 51 6.32 -11.50 0.80
C GLU A 51 5.13 -10.60 1.14
N CYS A 52 5.11 -10.05 2.34
CA CYS A 52 4.19 -8.97 2.66
C CYS A 52 4.83 -7.64 2.26
N THR A 53 4.22 -6.95 1.31
CA THR A 53 4.65 -5.62 0.87
C THR A 53 3.79 -4.54 1.51
N PRO A 54 4.33 -3.34 1.81
CA PRO A 54 3.51 -2.25 2.33
C PRO A 54 2.37 -1.91 1.37
N GLN A 55 1.16 -1.70 1.92
CA GLN A 55 0.02 -1.22 1.16
C GLN A 55 0.32 0.16 0.59
N VAL A 56 -0.02 0.35 -0.68
CA VAL A 56 0.06 1.66 -1.31
C VAL A 56 -1.29 2.34 -1.17
N HIS A 57 -1.34 3.47 -0.48
CA HIS A 57 -2.57 4.25 -0.35
C HIS A 57 -2.72 5.25 -1.49
N CYS A 58 -3.95 5.69 -1.71
CA CYS A 58 -4.19 6.69 -2.71
C CYS A 58 -3.74 8.08 -2.23
N GLU A 59 -2.96 8.77 -3.05
CA GLU A 59 -2.54 10.14 -2.80
C GLU A 59 -3.06 11.06 -3.90
N VAL A 60 -3.66 12.17 -3.51
CA VAL A 60 -4.13 13.23 -4.41
C VAL A 60 -3.24 14.44 -4.30
N GLY A 61 -3.04 15.11 -5.42
CA GLY A 61 -2.31 16.36 -5.46
C GLY A 61 -3.13 17.54 -4.97
N GLU A 62 -2.46 18.69 -4.98
CA GLU A 62 -3.10 19.96 -4.71
C GLU A 62 -4.27 20.21 -5.66
N TRP A 63 -5.28 20.88 -5.13
CA TRP A 63 -6.37 21.37 -5.97
C TRP A 63 -5.84 22.43 -6.94
N SER A 64 -6.34 22.39 -8.17
CA SER A 64 -6.19 23.51 -9.09
C SER A 64 -6.84 24.77 -8.51
N GLU A 65 -6.44 25.92 -9.05
CA GLU A 65 -7.20 27.15 -8.88
C GLU A 65 -8.66 26.93 -9.27
N TRP A 66 -9.56 27.65 -8.59
CA TRP A 66 -10.97 27.65 -8.92
C TRP A 66 -11.18 28.23 -10.32
N SER A 67 -12.03 27.57 -11.12
CA SER A 67 -12.50 28.15 -12.36
C SER A 67 -13.28 29.43 -12.09
N PRO A 68 -13.32 30.39 -13.04
CA PRO A 68 -14.24 31.51 -12.95
C PRO A 68 -15.68 31.02 -12.76
N CYS A 69 -16.47 31.75 -11.97
CA CYS A 69 -17.89 31.42 -11.80
C CYS A 69 -18.59 31.36 -13.17
N SER A 70 -19.28 30.25 -13.42
CA SER A 70 -20.06 30.00 -14.63
C SER A 70 -21.55 29.79 -14.35
N LYS A 71 -22.40 30.28 -15.26
CA LYS A 71 -23.85 30.03 -15.30
C LYS A 71 -24.29 29.83 -16.75
N SER A 72 -24.81 28.65 -17.07
CA SER A 72 -25.26 28.29 -18.43
C SER A 72 -24.20 28.56 -19.51
N GLY A 73 -22.93 28.25 -19.21
CA GLY A 73 -21.80 28.42 -20.14
C GLY A 73 -21.27 29.85 -20.28
N ARG A 74 -21.70 30.79 -19.42
CA ARG A 74 -21.20 32.18 -19.40
C ARG A 74 -20.68 32.56 -18.02
N THR A 75 -19.80 33.56 -17.94
CA THR A 75 -19.32 34.09 -16.65
C THR A 75 -20.45 34.74 -15.85
N CYS A 76 -20.43 34.54 -14.54
CA CYS A 76 -21.54 34.92 -13.66
C CYS A 76 -21.72 36.43 -13.43
N GLY A 77 -20.64 37.21 -13.49
CA GLY A 77 -20.65 38.59 -12.99
C GLY A 77 -21.15 38.62 -11.53
N PHE A 78 -22.17 39.45 -11.24
CA PHE A 78 -22.81 39.54 -9.92
C PHE A 78 -23.91 38.50 -9.65
N LYS A 79 -24.16 37.57 -10.58
CA LYS A 79 -25.20 36.55 -10.44
C LYS A 79 -24.63 35.31 -9.77
N ARG A 80 -25.45 34.55 -9.05
CA ARG A 80 -25.03 33.23 -8.52
C ARG A 80 -24.78 32.24 -9.68
N GLY A 81 -23.71 31.45 -9.57
CA GLY A 81 -23.41 30.32 -10.46
C GLY A 81 -22.50 29.28 -9.79
N GLN A 82 -21.73 28.53 -10.58
CA GLN A 82 -20.90 27.42 -10.12
C GLN A 82 -19.42 27.65 -10.46
N GLU A 83 -18.55 27.23 -9.54
CA GLU A 83 -17.10 27.17 -9.73
C GLU A 83 -16.67 25.71 -9.63
N THR A 84 -15.70 25.34 -10.46
CA THR A 84 -15.16 23.98 -10.51
C THR A 84 -13.67 24.05 -10.26
N ARG A 85 -13.14 23.06 -9.55
CA ARG A 85 -11.71 22.83 -9.42
C ARG A 85 -11.45 21.35 -9.59
N THR A 86 -10.24 21.01 -10.02
CA THR A 86 -9.83 19.64 -10.27
C THR A 86 -8.55 19.36 -9.51
N ARG A 87 -8.35 18.10 -9.11
CA ARG A 87 -7.06 17.63 -8.58
C ARG A 87 -6.70 16.33 -9.28
N GLN A 88 -5.41 16.05 -9.37
CA GLN A 88 -4.90 14.81 -9.95
C GLN A 88 -4.68 13.78 -8.85
N VAL A 89 -4.86 12.50 -9.19
CA VAL A 89 -4.39 11.38 -8.36
C VAL A 89 -2.89 11.24 -8.64
N LEU A 90 -2.06 11.47 -7.63
CA LEU A 90 -0.59 11.37 -7.71
C LEU A 90 -0.13 9.93 -7.53
N GLN A 91 -0.83 9.17 -6.67
CA GLN A 91 -0.57 7.77 -6.41
C GLN A 91 -1.89 7.01 -6.37
N TYR A 92 -2.00 5.96 -7.19
CA TYR A 92 -3.14 5.06 -7.13
C TYR A 92 -2.96 4.07 -5.99
N PRO A 93 -4.06 3.68 -5.33
CA PRO A 93 -3.99 2.70 -4.26
C PRO A 93 -3.68 1.31 -4.84
N SER A 94 -3.00 0.49 -4.05
CA SER A 94 -2.97 -0.95 -4.29
C SER A 94 -4.32 -1.58 -3.95
N PRO A 95 -4.58 -2.86 -4.29
CA PRO A 95 -5.87 -3.51 -4.05
C PRO A 95 -6.34 -3.47 -2.59
N PHE A 96 -5.40 -3.45 -1.64
CA PHE A 96 -5.68 -3.39 -0.21
C PHE A 96 -5.48 -2.00 0.40
N GLY A 97 -5.02 -1.03 -0.40
CA GLY A 97 -4.81 0.34 0.03
C GLY A 97 -6.09 1.16 0.17
N LYS A 98 -6.00 2.31 0.86
CA LYS A 98 -7.13 3.23 1.03
C LYS A 98 -7.41 4.00 -0.28
N PRO A 99 -8.66 4.01 -0.78
CA PRO A 99 -9.00 4.69 -2.03
C PRO A 99 -9.08 6.22 -1.87
N CYS A 100 -8.91 6.92 -3.00
CA CYS A 100 -9.38 8.29 -3.20
C CYS A 100 -10.84 8.28 -3.66
#